data_AF-A0A0A1YDK3-F1
#
_entry.id   AF-A0A0A1YDK3-F1
#
_cell.length_a   1.000
_cell.length_b   1.000
_cell.length_c   1.000
_cell.angle_alpha   90.00
_cell.angle_beta   90.00
_cell.angle_gamma   90.00
#
_symmetry.space_group_name_H-M   'P 1'
#
loop_
_entity.id
_entity.type
_entity.pdbx_description
1 polymer ?
#
loop_
_entity_poly.entity_id
_entity_poly.type
_entity_poly.pdbx_seq_one_letter_code
_entity_poly.pdbx_strand_id
1 'polypeptide(L)'
;MQQELTEGVVTAMSGARDVELVAQELARQLIHPHLGFMLFFCSAEYDLQGLGEALEQHFGGISLIGCTSAGEITPQGYGRGCVSAVGFDHRSFSIASGLIDEMERFSLIDAQQLVERLVGDCRNNELAPIKGHSFALTLLDGLSSREEVVLGALSAAFGSIPHFGGSAGDDNHLTHTHVYYGGQFHTGAAVVVLFNTWLDFEVFSTHHIEPCDDKLVVTQADSASRKVYELNAAPAALEYAHLIGVALEDLDMQVFAAHPLAVRIGGQYYVRSIQRVNEDLSLSFYCAVENGIVLTAMRPGPLLANLQAVFDGLRQRLGPLLLTIGCDCFLRRMEIEGADGVESVADFLRSQQVIGFNTYGEQFNGMHINQTFTGVAIGRPGRG
;
A
#
# COMPACT_ATOMS: atom_id res chain seq x y z
N MET A 1 32.98 -2.00 24.28
CA MET A 1 32.24 -1.57 23.09
C MET A 1 30.90 -2.27 23.17
N GLN A 2 29.88 -1.60 23.73
CA GLN A 2 28.53 -2.16 23.85
C GLN A 2 28.00 -2.36 22.43
N GLN A 3 27.77 -3.61 22.04
CA GLN A 3 26.94 -3.90 20.87
C GLN A 3 25.54 -3.36 21.20
N GLU A 4 25.16 -2.23 20.62
CA GLU A 4 23.74 -1.92 20.49
C GLU A 4 23.13 -3.06 19.69
N LEU A 5 22.38 -3.91 20.37
CA LEU A 5 21.51 -4.90 19.76
C LEU A 5 20.47 -4.10 18.97
N THR A 6 20.69 -3.91 17.68
CA THR A 6 19.66 -3.45 16.76
C THR A 6 18.47 -4.40 16.90
N GLU A 7 17.26 -3.86 17.04
CA GLU A 7 16.06 -4.63 17.36
C GLU A 7 15.51 -5.43 16.16
N GLY A 8 16.38 -5.73 15.19
CA GLY A 8 16.09 -6.44 13.95
C GLY A 8 15.73 -5.54 12.78
N VAL A 9 15.44 -4.26 13.01
CA VAL A 9 15.11 -3.27 11.96
C VAL A 9 15.76 -1.91 12.24
N VAL A 10 16.06 -1.16 11.18
CA VAL A 10 16.51 0.23 11.26
C VAL A 10 15.74 1.05 10.24
N THR A 11 15.14 2.16 10.65
CA THR A 11 14.41 3.06 9.75
C THR A 11 15.31 4.23 9.34
N ALA A 12 15.13 4.72 8.11
CA ALA A 12 15.90 5.82 7.56
C ALA A 12 15.04 6.70 6.67
N MET A 13 15.51 7.92 6.43
CA MET A 13 14.94 8.79 5.40
C MET A 13 16.02 9.69 4.80
N SER A 14 15.72 10.21 3.61
CA SER A 14 16.45 11.31 2.99
C SER A 14 15.47 12.31 2.38
N GLY A 15 15.70 13.60 2.64
CA GLY A 15 15.01 14.70 1.97
C GLY A 15 15.86 15.38 0.90
N ALA A 16 17.02 14.80 0.56
CA ALA A 16 17.89 15.33 -0.48
C ALA A 16 17.23 15.16 -1.86
N ARG A 17 17.51 16.08 -2.79
CA ARG A 17 17.07 15.99 -4.19
C ARG A 17 18.10 15.30 -5.09
N ASP A 18 19.37 15.41 -4.72
CA ASP A 18 20.46 14.76 -5.43
C ASP A 18 20.47 13.26 -5.09
N VAL A 19 20.32 12.42 -6.10
CA VAL A 19 20.13 10.97 -5.95
C VAL A 19 21.35 10.27 -5.32
N GLU A 20 22.55 10.79 -5.56
CA GLU A 20 23.77 10.27 -4.95
C GLU A 20 23.81 10.60 -3.45
N LEU A 21 23.43 11.84 -3.07
CA LEU A 21 23.29 12.21 -1.67
C LEU A 21 22.19 11.41 -0.95
N VAL A 22 21.06 11.13 -1.62
CA VAL A 22 20.01 10.25 -1.08
C VAL A 22 20.60 8.89 -0.73
N ALA A 23 21.29 8.23 -1.67
CA ALA A 23 21.88 6.92 -1.45
C ALA A 23 22.91 6.94 -0.29
N GLN A 24 23.76 7.97 -0.23
CA GLN A 24 24.74 8.15 0.85
C GLN A 24 24.07 8.33 2.23
N GLU A 25 23.02 9.14 2.31
CA GLU A 25 22.29 9.38 3.56
C GLU A 25 21.60 8.12 4.08
N LEU A 26 20.97 7.35 3.19
CA LEU A 26 20.35 6.07 3.54
C LEU A 26 21.40 5.06 3.97
N ALA A 27 22.50 4.93 3.20
CA ALA A 27 23.60 4.01 3.51
C ALA A 27 24.21 4.30 4.89
N ARG A 28 24.43 5.57 5.22
CA ARG A 28 24.94 6.00 6.53
C ARG A 28 24.04 5.61 7.69
N GLN A 29 22.73 5.56 7.47
CA GLN A 29 21.74 5.21 8.50
C GLN A 29 21.52 3.69 8.61
N LEU A 30 21.53 2.98 7.47
CA LEU A 30 21.08 1.58 7.40
C LEU A 30 22.21 0.56 7.40
N ILE A 31 23.40 0.88 6.88
CA ILE A 31 24.45 -0.13 6.70
C ILE A 31 25.03 -0.54 8.06
N HIS A 32 24.87 -1.82 8.36
CA HIS A 32 25.53 -2.52 9.46
C HIS A 32 25.86 -3.96 9.03
N PRO A 33 26.74 -4.70 9.76
CA PRO A 33 27.23 -6.03 9.33
C PRO A 33 26.16 -7.11 9.12
N HIS A 34 24.91 -6.84 9.50
CA HIS A 34 23.82 -7.80 9.43
C HIS A 34 22.65 -7.31 8.58
N LEU A 35 22.75 -6.18 7.88
CA LEU A 35 21.72 -5.73 6.97
C LEU A 35 21.54 -6.77 5.85
N GLY A 36 20.34 -7.32 5.70
CA GLY A 36 20.02 -8.36 4.72
C GLY A 36 19.06 -7.92 3.62
N PHE A 37 18.25 -6.90 3.89
CA PHE A 37 17.22 -6.43 2.96
C PHE A 37 16.88 -4.97 3.26
N MET A 38 16.51 -4.21 2.23
CA MET A 38 15.94 -2.87 2.35
C MET A 38 14.61 -2.77 1.60
N LEU A 39 13.60 -2.24 2.28
CA LEU A 39 12.38 -1.75 1.66
C LEU A 39 12.42 -0.23 1.62
N PHE A 40 12.10 0.39 0.49
CA PHE A 40 12.02 1.85 0.39
C PHE A 40 10.83 2.34 -0.45
N PHE A 41 10.45 3.59 -0.20
CA PHE A 41 9.42 4.31 -0.93
C PHE A 41 9.96 5.69 -1.27
N CYS A 42 9.76 6.14 -2.50
CA CYS A 42 10.31 7.41 -2.99
C CYS A 42 9.29 8.19 -3.80
N SER A 43 9.45 9.50 -3.84
CA SER A 43 8.68 10.36 -4.76
C SER A 43 8.99 10.02 -6.21
N ALA A 44 8.01 10.18 -7.09
CA ALA A 44 8.21 10.00 -8.52
C ALA A 44 8.97 11.18 -9.17
N GLU A 45 9.21 12.27 -8.43
CA GLU A 45 9.94 13.45 -8.91
C GLU A 45 11.46 13.24 -9.04
N TYR A 46 12.00 12.15 -8.49
CA TYR A 46 13.43 11.83 -8.61
C TYR A 46 13.80 11.39 -10.03
N ASP A 47 15.08 11.57 -10.39
CA ASP A 47 15.68 10.83 -11.50
C ASP A 47 15.76 9.36 -11.11
N LEU A 48 14.73 8.58 -11.45
CA LEU A 48 14.60 7.18 -11.03
C LEU A 48 15.74 6.31 -11.55
N GLN A 49 16.24 6.58 -12.76
CA GLN A 49 17.39 5.85 -13.28
C GLN A 49 18.64 6.14 -12.44
N GLY A 50 18.95 7.42 -12.23
CA GLY A 50 20.09 7.83 -11.40
C GLY A 50 19.97 7.35 -9.95
N LEU A 51 18.76 7.34 -9.38
CA LEU A 51 18.49 6.83 -8.04
C LEU A 51 18.74 5.32 -7.95
N GLY A 52 18.28 4.54 -8.93
CA GLY A 52 18.54 3.11 -8.96
C GLY A 52 20.03 2.78 -9.06
N GLU A 53 20.75 3.47 -9.94
CA GLU A 53 22.20 3.32 -10.08
C GLU A 53 22.93 3.69 -8.78
N ALA A 54 22.55 4.79 -8.12
CA ALA A 54 23.16 5.22 -6.86
C ALA A 54 22.88 4.22 -5.72
N LEU A 55 21.64 3.73 -5.58
CA LEU A 55 21.30 2.74 -4.55
C LEU A 55 22.10 1.44 -4.71
N GLU A 56 22.25 0.93 -5.94
CA GLU A 56 23.07 -0.25 -6.20
C GLU A 56 24.56 -0.03 -5.89
N GLN A 57 25.09 1.16 -6.14
CA GLN A 57 26.49 1.48 -5.81
C GLN A 57 26.75 1.45 -4.30
N HIS A 58 25.81 1.94 -3.48
CA HIS A 58 26.01 2.05 -2.03
C HIS A 58 25.62 0.80 -1.25
N PHE A 59 24.60 0.06 -1.69
CA PHE A 59 24.09 -1.12 -0.99
C PHE A 59 24.44 -2.45 -1.66
N GLY A 60 25.20 -2.42 -2.77
CA GLY A 60 25.51 -3.57 -3.61
C GLY A 60 25.79 -4.85 -2.82
N GLY A 61 25.04 -5.91 -3.14
CA GLY A 61 25.05 -7.20 -2.42
C GLY A 61 23.90 -7.41 -1.44
N ILE A 62 23.06 -6.39 -1.23
CA ILE A 62 21.83 -6.45 -0.41
C ILE A 62 20.62 -6.39 -1.33
N SER A 63 19.59 -7.18 -1.04
CA SER A 63 18.34 -7.11 -1.81
C SER A 63 17.56 -5.83 -1.46
N LEU A 64 17.25 -5.03 -2.47
CA LEU A 64 16.52 -3.78 -2.35
C LEU A 64 15.20 -3.89 -3.13
N ILE A 65 14.10 -3.54 -2.46
CA ILE A 65 12.77 -3.47 -3.06
C ILE A 65 12.14 -2.13 -2.72
N GLY A 66 11.38 -1.58 -3.65
CA GLY A 66 10.64 -0.36 -3.38
C GLY A 66 9.64 -0.01 -4.46
N CYS A 67 9.04 1.17 -4.34
CA CYS A 67 8.21 1.74 -5.39
C CYS A 67 8.17 3.26 -5.30
N THR A 68 7.63 3.89 -6.35
CA THR A 68 7.25 5.29 -6.30
C THR A 68 5.98 5.49 -5.48
N SER A 69 5.80 6.68 -4.93
CA SER A 69 4.70 6.99 -4.01
C SER A 69 3.91 8.26 -4.39
N ALA A 70 2.74 8.43 -3.77
CA ALA A 70 1.99 9.70 -3.77
C ALA A 70 2.32 10.61 -2.56
N GLY A 71 3.32 10.22 -1.78
CA GLY A 71 3.71 10.76 -0.48
C GLY A 71 4.30 9.67 0.40
N GLU A 72 5.19 10.03 1.32
CA GLU A 72 5.90 9.07 2.17
C GLU A 72 5.40 9.09 3.61
N ILE A 73 5.51 7.94 4.29
CA ILE A 73 5.46 7.89 5.76
C ILE A 73 6.87 7.57 6.23
N THR A 74 7.50 8.54 6.87
CA THR A 74 8.90 8.56 7.28
C THR A 74 9.02 8.35 8.80
N PRO A 75 10.24 8.16 9.34
CA PRO A 75 10.45 8.17 10.80
C PRO A 75 9.99 9.47 11.48
N GLN A 76 9.77 10.54 10.73
CA GLN A 76 9.28 11.83 11.23
C GLN A 76 7.76 12.01 11.06
N GLY A 77 7.04 11.00 10.54
CA GLY A 77 5.65 11.10 10.14
C GLY A 77 5.50 11.31 8.64
N TYR A 78 4.43 11.96 8.20
CA TYR A 78 4.21 12.21 6.77
C TYR A 78 5.31 13.09 6.14
N GLY A 79 5.78 12.67 4.96
CA GLY A 79 6.72 13.37 4.12
C GLY A 79 6.20 13.53 2.69
N ARG A 80 6.87 14.37 1.90
CA ARG A 80 6.60 14.57 0.47
C ARG A 80 7.90 14.92 -0.25
N GLY A 81 8.11 14.39 -1.45
CA GLY A 81 9.31 14.65 -2.22
C GLY A 81 10.57 14.10 -1.56
N CYS A 82 10.47 12.95 -0.89
CA CYS A 82 11.54 12.37 -0.10
C CYS A 82 11.66 10.85 -0.31
N VAL A 83 12.64 10.23 0.34
CA VAL A 83 12.77 8.77 0.40
C VAL A 83 12.62 8.30 1.84
N SER A 84 11.73 7.33 2.04
CA SER A 84 11.54 6.62 3.31
C SER A 84 12.00 5.18 3.15
N ALA A 85 12.79 4.67 4.10
CA ALA A 85 13.36 3.33 4.00
C ALA A 85 13.40 2.60 5.34
N VAL A 86 13.42 1.27 5.26
CA VAL A 86 13.66 0.39 6.39
C VAL A 86 14.60 -0.75 5.97
N GLY A 87 15.66 -0.93 6.76
CA GLY A 87 16.59 -2.03 6.67
C GLY A 87 16.21 -3.15 7.64
N PHE A 88 16.32 -4.39 7.19
CA PHE A 88 16.03 -5.59 8.00
C PHE A 88 17.30 -6.40 8.24
N ASP A 89 17.50 -6.79 9.49
CA ASP A 89 18.61 -7.62 9.93
C ASP A 89 18.36 -9.09 9.55
N HIS A 90 19.27 -9.71 8.78
CA HIS A 90 19.11 -11.09 8.31
C HIS A 90 19.11 -12.12 9.45
N ARG A 91 19.54 -11.73 10.66
CA ARG A 91 19.43 -12.60 11.82
C ARG A 91 17.97 -12.76 12.22
N SER A 92 17.15 -11.70 12.14
CA SER A 92 15.75 -11.69 12.59
C SER A 92 14.72 -11.87 11.47
N PHE A 93 15.14 -11.65 10.23
CA PHE A 93 14.28 -11.71 9.05
C PHE A 93 14.93 -12.51 7.93
N SER A 94 14.19 -13.47 7.40
CA SER A 94 14.50 -14.18 6.17
C SER A 94 13.52 -13.67 5.13
N ILE A 95 14.04 -12.98 4.12
CA ILE A 95 13.23 -12.25 3.16
C ILE A 95 13.58 -12.72 1.77
N ALA A 96 12.56 -13.16 1.03
CA ALA A 96 12.66 -13.50 -0.38
C ALA A 96 11.79 -12.56 -1.20
N SER A 97 12.23 -12.20 -2.40
CA SER A 97 11.49 -11.32 -3.30
C SER A 97 11.50 -11.82 -4.73
N GLY A 98 10.47 -11.49 -5.50
CA GLY A 98 10.41 -11.79 -6.92
C GLY A 98 9.65 -10.73 -7.71
N LEU A 99 10.11 -10.52 -8.94
CA LEU A 99 9.49 -9.64 -9.93
C LEU A 99 8.44 -10.39 -10.75
N ILE A 100 7.31 -9.74 -10.98
CA ILE A 100 6.34 -10.03 -12.02
C ILE A 100 6.56 -8.94 -13.07
N ASP A 101 7.23 -9.26 -14.17
CA ASP A 101 7.63 -8.32 -15.21
C ASP A 101 6.48 -7.94 -16.17
N GLU A 102 5.58 -8.88 -16.43
CA GLU A 102 4.41 -8.69 -17.30
C GLU A 102 3.11 -9.05 -16.57
N MET A 103 2.52 -8.11 -15.81
CA MET A 103 1.24 -8.33 -15.15
C MET A 103 0.11 -8.69 -16.13
N GLU A 104 0.22 -8.24 -17.38
CA GLU A 104 -0.74 -8.55 -18.45
C GLU A 104 -0.83 -10.04 -18.80
N ARG A 105 0.19 -10.83 -18.52
CA ARG A 105 0.21 -12.26 -18.87
C ARG A 105 0.25 -13.17 -17.64
N PHE A 106 0.30 -12.59 -16.46
CA PHE A 106 0.44 -13.32 -15.22
C PHE A 106 -0.77 -14.24 -14.96
N SER A 107 -0.47 -15.50 -14.69
CA SER A 107 -1.46 -16.56 -14.48
C SER A 107 -1.36 -17.16 -13.07
N LEU A 108 -2.34 -17.98 -12.72
CA LEU A 108 -2.31 -18.76 -11.47
C LEU A 108 -1.09 -19.70 -11.39
N ILE A 109 -0.64 -20.25 -12.52
CA ILE A 109 0.53 -21.14 -12.56
C ILE A 109 1.79 -20.34 -12.23
N ASP A 110 1.93 -19.14 -12.79
CA ASP A 110 3.05 -18.24 -12.51
C ASP A 110 3.06 -17.84 -11.03
N ALA A 111 1.89 -17.54 -10.46
CA ALA A 111 1.74 -17.26 -9.03
C ALA A 111 2.17 -18.43 -8.15
N GLN A 112 1.74 -19.66 -8.48
CA GLN A 112 2.13 -20.85 -7.72
C GLN A 112 3.65 -21.08 -7.76
N GLN A 113 4.27 -20.96 -8.94
CA GLN A 113 5.71 -21.09 -9.09
C GLN A 113 6.48 -20.01 -8.35
N LEU A 114 6.02 -18.76 -8.43
CA LEU A 114 6.62 -17.64 -7.71
C LEU A 114 6.57 -17.88 -6.20
N VAL A 115 5.39 -18.17 -5.64
CA VAL A 115 5.22 -18.40 -4.20
C VAL A 115 6.02 -19.62 -3.74
N GLU A 116 6.07 -20.70 -4.51
CA GLU A 116 6.87 -21.88 -4.17
C GLU A 116 8.36 -21.55 -4.06
N ARG A 117 8.91 -20.75 -5.00
CA ARG A 117 10.29 -20.27 -4.94
C ARG A 117 10.53 -19.40 -3.70
N LEU A 118 9.69 -18.39 -3.46
CA LEU A 118 9.83 -17.50 -2.30
C LEU A 118 9.81 -18.27 -0.97
N VAL A 119 8.91 -19.25 -0.86
CA VAL A 119 8.81 -20.13 0.31
C VAL A 119 10.06 -21.01 0.44
N GLY A 120 10.58 -21.55 -0.67
CA GLY A 120 11.82 -22.32 -0.70
C GLY A 120 13.02 -21.51 -0.21
N ASP A 121 13.18 -20.29 -0.72
CA ASP A 121 14.26 -19.37 -0.35
C ASP A 121 14.19 -19.00 1.14
N CYS A 122 13.00 -18.69 1.64
CA CYS A 122 12.83 -18.38 3.07
C CYS A 122 13.16 -19.58 3.98
N ARG A 123 12.77 -20.80 3.57
CA ARG A 123 13.04 -22.04 4.33
C ARG A 123 14.52 -22.35 4.46
N ASN A 124 15.32 -22.06 3.43
CA ASN A 124 16.75 -22.35 3.43
C ASN A 124 17.54 -21.58 4.51
N ASN A 125 16.98 -20.49 5.04
CA ASN A 125 17.60 -19.69 6.11
C ASN A 125 17.23 -20.18 7.53
N GLU A 126 16.30 -21.14 7.67
CA GLU A 126 15.94 -21.83 8.92
C GLU A 126 15.59 -20.92 10.13
N LEU A 127 15.13 -19.67 9.93
CA LEU A 127 14.82 -18.75 11.03
C LEU A 127 13.53 -19.12 11.79
N ALA A 128 12.45 -19.44 11.06
CA ALA A 128 11.16 -19.83 11.62
C ALA A 128 10.42 -20.78 10.66
N PRO A 129 9.43 -21.56 11.13
CA PRO A 129 8.50 -22.25 10.24
C PRO A 129 7.85 -21.26 9.25
N ILE A 130 7.35 -21.71 8.10
CA ILE A 130 6.63 -20.77 7.19
C ILE A 130 5.22 -20.49 7.71
N LYS A 131 4.53 -21.54 8.18
CA LYS A 131 3.16 -21.42 8.66
C LYS A 131 3.12 -20.64 9.97
N GLY A 132 2.38 -19.54 9.99
CA GLY A 132 2.18 -18.70 11.18
C GLY A 132 3.29 -17.69 11.46
N HIS A 133 4.36 -17.68 10.65
CA HIS A 133 5.55 -16.84 10.85
C HIS A 133 5.98 -16.16 9.55
N SER A 134 5.11 -16.17 8.55
CA SER A 134 5.34 -15.48 7.29
C SER A 134 4.15 -14.64 6.88
N PHE A 135 4.44 -13.48 6.31
CA PHE A 135 3.48 -12.62 5.62
C PHE A 135 4.09 -12.14 4.31
N ALA A 136 3.24 -11.74 3.36
CA ALA A 136 3.71 -11.19 2.10
C ALA A 136 3.30 -9.72 1.91
N LEU A 137 4.19 -8.95 1.30
CA LEU A 137 3.95 -7.62 0.77
C LEU A 137 3.91 -7.71 -0.76
N THR A 138 2.93 -7.08 -1.39
CA THR A 138 2.89 -6.89 -2.84
C THR A 138 2.87 -5.40 -3.17
N LEU A 139 3.80 -4.98 -4.02
CA LEU A 139 3.85 -3.64 -4.59
C LEU A 139 3.49 -3.76 -6.07
N LEU A 140 2.43 -3.05 -6.47
CA LEU A 140 1.95 -3.05 -7.86
C LEU A 140 2.29 -1.71 -8.51
N ASP A 141 2.52 -1.72 -9.82
CA ASP A 141 2.36 -0.53 -10.63
C ASP A 141 0.89 -0.08 -10.60
N GLY A 142 0.62 1.09 -9.99
CA GLY A 142 -0.72 1.55 -9.64
C GLY A 142 -1.59 2.08 -10.76
N LEU A 143 -1.11 2.03 -12.01
CA LEU A 143 -1.89 2.39 -13.20
C LEU A 143 -2.23 1.16 -14.07
N SER A 144 -1.93 -0.05 -13.59
CA SER A 144 -2.29 -1.28 -14.31
C SER A 144 -3.77 -1.66 -14.12
N SER A 145 -4.43 -2.06 -15.21
CA SER A 145 -5.84 -2.49 -15.18
C SER A 145 -6.05 -3.95 -14.75
N ARG A 146 -4.97 -4.69 -14.43
CA ARG A 146 -5.03 -6.14 -14.10
C ARG A 146 -4.74 -6.48 -12.65
N GLU A 147 -4.65 -5.48 -11.77
CA GLU A 147 -4.35 -5.65 -10.34
C GLU A 147 -5.22 -6.74 -9.70
N GLU A 148 -6.53 -6.72 -9.92
CA GLU A 148 -7.46 -7.69 -9.32
C GLU A 148 -7.17 -9.15 -9.73
N VAL A 149 -6.75 -9.37 -10.99
CA VAL A 149 -6.42 -10.72 -11.48
C VAL A 149 -5.12 -11.22 -10.87
N VAL A 150 -4.10 -10.35 -10.82
CA VAL A 150 -2.81 -10.67 -10.21
C VAL A 150 -2.97 -10.97 -8.72
N LEU A 151 -3.72 -10.13 -8.00
CA LEU A 151 -4.02 -10.30 -6.59
C LEU A 151 -4.81 -11.57 -6.31
N GLY A 152 -5.79 -11.90 -7.15
CA GLY A 152 -6.55 -13.15 -7.04
C GLY A 152 -5.66 -14.39 -7.23
N ALA A 153 -4.77 -14.37 -8.22
CA ALA A 153 -3.81 -15.45 -8.48
C ALA A 153 -2.82 -15.63 -7.32
N LEU A 154 -2.25 -14.52 -6.82
CA LEU A 154 -1.34 -14.53 -5.67
C LEU A 154 -2.03 -15.03 -4.40
N SER A 155 -3.25 -14.55 -4.11
CA SER A 155 -4.01 -14.97 -2.94
C SER A 155 -4.28 -16.47 -2.94
N ALA A 156 -4.67 -17.02 -4.10
CA ALA A 156 -4.84 -18.46 -4.27
C ALA A 156 -3.53 -19.25 -4.07
N ALA A 157 -2.38 -18.71 -4.50
CA ALA A 157 -1.07 -19.33 -4.35
C ALA A 157 -0.54 -19.26 -2.91
N PHE A 158 -0.74 -18.13 -2.22
CA PHE A 158 -0.32 -17.94 -0.82
C PHE A 158 -1.10 -18.79 0.18
N GLY A 159 -2.34 -19.15 -0.15
CA GLY A 159 -3.20 -19.95 0.71
C GLY A 159 -3.44 -19.27 2.06
N SER A 160 -2.85 -19.81 3.13
CA SER A 160 -3.02 -19.26 4.49
C SER A 160 -2.01 -18.18 4.89
N ILE A 161 -1.07 -17.82 4.01
CA ILE A 161 -0.09 -16.76 4.31
C ILE A 161 -0.80 -15.41 4.22
N PRO A 162 -0.90 -14.64 5.32
CA PRO A 162 -1.52 -13.32 5.29
C PRO A 162 -0.69 -12.40 4.40
N HIS A 163 -1.38 -11.58 3.61
CA HIS A 163 -0.71 -10.71 2.65
C HIS A 163 -1.44 -9.39 2.47
N PHE A 164 -0.63 -8.36 2.24
CA PHE A 164 -1.09 -7.01 2.02
C PHE A 164 -0.23 -6.32 0.97
N GLY A 165 -0.61 -5.10 0.63
CA GLY A 165 0.14 -4.35 -0.36
C GLY A 165 -0.45 -3.00 -0.69
N GLY A 166 0.25 -2.33 -1.59
CA GLY A 166 -0.09 -1.02 -2.07
C GLY A 166 0.29 -0.85 -3.52
N SER A 167 -0.54 -0.12 -4.24
CA SER A 167 -0.27 0.33 -5.59
C SER A 167 0.58 1.59 -5.54
N ALA A 168 1.68 1.58 -6.29
CA ALA A 168 2.62 2.69 -6.42
C ALA A 168 1.89 3.98 -6.85
N GLY A 169 2.43 5.12 -6.43
CA GLY A 169 1.89 6.45 -6.74
C GLY A 169 2.92 7.31 -7.48
N ASP A 170 2.46 8.46 -7.98
CA ASP A 170 3.29 9.44 -8.68
C ASP A 170 2.91 10.87 -8.31
N ASP A 171 2.95 11.17 -7.01
CA ASP A 171 2.68 12.52 -6.48
C ASP A 171 1.34 13.14 -6.93
N ASN A 172 0.32 12.29 -7.11
CA ASN A 172 -1.04 12.63 -7.57
C ASN A 172 -1.12 13.07 -9.04
N HIS A 173 -0.08 12.84 -9.85
CA HIS A 173 -0.12 13.13 -11.28
C HIS A 173 -0.94 12.11 -12.08
N LEU A 174 -1.04 10.86 -11.60
CA LEU A 174 -1.76 9.74 -12.22
C LEU A 174 -1.27 9.46 -13.66
N THR A 175 0.04 9.53 -13.86
CA THR A 175 0.72 9.41 -15.17
C THR A 175 1.66 8.21 -15.27
N HIS A 176 2.59 8.03 -14.32
CA HIS A 176 3.62 6.99 -14.40
C HIS A 176 4.03 6.48 -13.02
N THR A 177 3.70 5.23 -12.72
CA THR A 177 4.03 4.59 -11.44
C THR A 177 5.01 3.44 -11.64
N HIS A 178 5.90 3.21 -10.68
CA HIS A 178 7.01 2.28 -10.85
C HIS A 178 7.26 1.44 -9.60
N VAL A 179 7.69 0.20 -9.81
CA VAL A 179 8.22 -0.68 -8.77
C VAL A 179 9.71 -0.90 -8.98
N TYR A 180 10.48 -0.95 -7.91
CA TYR A 180 11.93 -1.16 -7.96
C TYR A 180 12.28 -2.62 -7.69
N TYR A 181 13.08 -3.21 -8.58
CA TYR A 181 13.63 -4.54 -8.43
C TYR A 181 14.97 -4.67 -9.15
N GLY A 182 15.99 -5.17 -8.45
CA GLY A 182 17.27 -5.56 -9.06
C GLY A 182 17.99 -4.42 -9.79
N GLY A 183 18.08 -3.24 -9.16
CA GLY A 183 18.79 -2.09 -9.74
C GLY A 183 17.97 -1.17 -10.61
N GLN A 184 16.70 -1.49 -10.88
CA GLN A 184 15.91 -0.81 -11.91
C GLN A 184 14.46 -0.58 -11.45
N PHE A 185 13.89 0.51 -11.95
CA PHE A 185 12.46 0.81 -11.86
C PHE A 185 11.72 0.21 -13.07
N HIS A 186 10.61 -0.47 -12.80
CA HIS A 186 9.81 -1.20 -13.78
C HIS A 186 8.38 -0.65 -13.83
N THR A 187 7.80 -0.64 -15.03
CA THR A 187 6.39 -0.31 -15.31
C THR A 187 5.66 -1.56 -15.80
N GLY A 188 4.34 -1.63 -15.61
CA GLY A 188 3.52 -2.81 -15.93
C GLY A 188 3.85 -4.03 -15.07
N ALA A 189 4.57 -3.82 -13.97
CA ALA A 189 5.19 -4.84 -13.15
C ALA A 189 4.70 -4.83 -11.70
N ALA A 190 4.98 -5.92 -10.99
CA ALA A 190 4.75 -6.04 -9.56
C ALA A 190 5.95 -6.67 -8.86
N VAL A 191 6.17 -6.33 -7.60
CA VAL A 191 7.14 -7.01 -6.76
C VAL A 191 6.43 -7.66 -5.59
N VAL A 192 6.75 -8.94 -5.38
CA VAL A 192 6.22 -9.73 -4.28
C VAL A 192 7.37 -10.02 -3.32
N VAL A 193 7.17 -9.71 -2.04
CA VAL A 193 8.15 -9.93 -0.98
C VAL A 193 7.53 -10.82 0.09
N LEU A 194 8.17 -11.95 0.37
CA LEU A 194 7.80 -12.84 1.47
C LEU A 194 8.75 -12.61 2.64
N PHE A 195 8.18 -12.22 3.78
CA PHE A 195 8.91 -12.09 5.04
C PHE A 195 8.71 -13.36 5.86
N ASN A 196 9.77 -13.87 6.46
CA ASN A 196 9.74 -14.91 7.48
C ASN A 196 10.50 -14.45 8.72
N THR A 197 9.86 -14.52 9.88
CA THR A 197 10.43 -14.05 11.15
C THR A 197 9.82 -14.80 12.33
N TRP A 198 10.58 -14.92 13.43
CA TRP A 198 10.07 -15.43 14.69
C TRP A 198 9.26 -14.38 15.48
N LEU A 199 9.27 -13.12 15.04
CA LEU A 199 8.53 -12.04 15.69
C LEU A 199 7.02 -12.20 15.43
N ASP A 200 6.22 -11.88 16.44
CA ASP A 200 4.78 -11.80 16.28
C ASP A 200 4.42 -10.62 15.38
N PHE A 201 3.47 -10.83 14.46
CA PHE A 201 2.97 -9.78 13.58
C PHE A 201 1.48 -9.95 13.32
N GLU A 202 0.85 -8.88 12.86
CA GLU A 202 -0.52 -8.89 12.39
C GLU A 202 -0.66 -8.05 11.13
N VAL A 203 -1.17 -8.67 10.07
CA VAL A 203 -1.57 -7.96 8.85
C VAL A 203 -3.00 -7.45 9.06
N PHE A 204 -3.23 -6.16 8.81
CA PHE A 204 -4.50 -5.50 9.10
C PHE A 204 -4.89 -4.51 8.00
N SER A 205 -6.17 -4.16 7.98
CA SER A 205 -6.72 -3.08 7.16
C SER A 205 -7.83 -2.37 7.94
N THR A 206 -7.93 -1.05 7.79
CA THR A 206 -8.96 -0.24 8.45
C THR A 206 -9.41 0.92 7.57
N HIS A 207 -10.67 1.33 7.75
CA HIS A 207 -11.22 2.57 7.21
C HIS A 207 -12.13 3.22 8.26
N HIS A 208 -12.25 4.55 8.20
CA HIS A 208 -13.10 5.35 9.08
C HIS A 208 -14.44 5.73 8.43
N ILE A 209 -14.70 5.18 7.24
CA ILE A 209 -15.89 5.49 6.43
C ILE A 209 -17.16 4.83 7.03
N GLU A 210 -18.23 5.60 7.17
CA GLU A 210 -19.53 5.21 7.75
C GLU A 210 -20.62 5.12 6.67
N PRO A 211 -21.53 4.13 6.75
CA PRO A 211 -22.62 4.00 5.78
C PRO A 211 -23.72 5.04 6.00
N CYS A 212 -24.24 5.57 4.90
CA CYS A 212 -25.50 6.31 4.85
C CYS A 212 -26.65 5.38 4.41
N ASP A 213 -27.87 5.91 4.40
CA ASP A 213 -29.07 5.15 4.03
C ASP A 213 -29.24 4.99 2.51
N ASP A 214 -28.74 5.98 1.76
CA ASP A 214 -28.90 6.03 0.31
C ASP A 214 -28.07 5.00 -0.43
N LYS A 215 -28.59 4.55 -1.57
CA LYS A 215 -28.00 3.49 -2.39
C LYS A 215 -28.16 3.80 -3.86
N LEU A 216 -27.17 3.37 -4.63
CA LEU A 216 -27.14 3.42 -6.08
C LEU A 216 -27.00 2.00 -6.62
N VAL A 217 -27.76 1.66 -7.64
CA VAL A 217 -27.64 0.39 -8.36
C VAL A 217 -26.85 0.63 -9.64
N VAL A 218 -25.78 -0.12 -9.83
CA VAL A 218 -25.02 -0.09 -11.09
C VAL A 218 -25.84 -0.79 -12.17
N THR A 219 -26.41 -0.04 -13.11
CA THR A 219 -27.24 -0.62 -14.18
C THR A 219 -26.46 -0.91 -15.45
N GLN A 220 -25.40 -0.14 -15.72
CA GLN A 220 -24.49 -0.38 -16.83
C GLN A 220 -23.05 0.01 -16.48
N ALA A 221 -22.14 -0.95 -16.61
CA ALA A 221 -20.71 -0.80 -16.39
C ALA A 221 -19.91 -1.69 -17.35
N ASP A 222 -18.69 -1.23 -17.64
CA ASP A 222 -17.61 -2.03 -18.22
C ASP A 222 -16.55 -2.25 -17.14
N SER A 223 -16.57 -3.45 -16.56
CA SER A 223 -15.67 -3.86 -15.48
C SER A 223 -14.20 -3.84 -15.93
N ALA A 224 -13.91 -4.17 -17.20
CA ALA A 224 -12.54 -4.26 -17.70
C ALA A 224 -11.87 -2.89 -17.83
N SER A 225 -12.64 -1.86 -18.20
CA SER A 225 -12.16 -0.47 -18.22
C SER A 225 -12.44 0.31 -16.94
N ARG A 226 -12.97 -0.36 -15.89
CA ARG A 226 -13.38 0.24 -14.61
C ARG A 226 -14.31 1.45 -14.80
N LYS A 227 -15.22 1.39 -15.77
CA LYS A 227 -16.16 2.46 -16.10
C LYS A 227 -17.59 2.09 -15.74
N VAL A 228 -18.29 2.99 -15.07
CA VAL A 228 -19.72 2.90 -14.81
C VAL A 228 -20.44 3.95 -15.66
N TYR A 229 -21.26 3.50 -16.59
CA TYR A 229 -22.03 4.35 -17.50
C TYR A 229 -23.33 4.80 -16.86
N GLU A 230 -23.98 3.91 -16.11
CA GLU A 230 -25.29 4.18 -15.52
C GLU A 230 -25.39 3.75 -14.06
N LEU A 231 -26.01 4.63 -13.29
CA LEU A 231 -26.47 4.40 -11.92
C LEU A 231 -27.98 4.63 -11.90
N ASN A 232 -28.76 3.71 -11.34
CA ASN A 232 -30.22 3.78 -11.28
C ASN A 232 -30.89 4.04 -12.65
N ALA A 233 -30.34 3.50 -13.74
CA ALA A 233 -30.79 3.73 -15.12
C ALA A 233 -30.74 5.22 -15.57
N ALA A 234 -29.85 6.00 -14.97
CA ALA A 234 -29.50 7.37 -15.36
C ALA A 234 -27.98 7.49 -15.57
N PRO A 235 -27.49 8.51 -16.32
CA PRO A 235 -26.06 8.72 -16.50
C PRO A 235 -25.34 8.82 -15.16
N ALA A 236 -24.28 8.03 -14.98
CA ALA A 236 -23.67 7.80 -13.68
C ALA A 236 -23.26 9.10 -12.96
N ALA A 237 -22.59 10.02 -13.66
CA ALA A 237 -22.14 11.27 -13.05
C ALA A 237 -23.30 12.18 -12.59
N LEU A 238 -24.41 12.22 -13.35
CA LEU A 238 -25.58 13.02 -12.99
C LEU A 238 -26.31 12.45 -11.78
N GLU A 239 -26.52 11.14 -11.76
CA GLU A 239 -27.19 10.48 -10.64
C GLU A 239 -26.35 10.59 -9.36
N TYR A 240 -25.03 10.44 -9.47
CA TYR A 240 -24.13 10.64 -8.35
C TYR A 240 -24.12 12.09 -7.85
N ALA A 241 -24.04 13.09 -8.75
CA ALA A 241 -24.11 14.51 -8.37
C ALA A 241 -25.42 14.85 -7.66
N HIS A 242 -26.55 14.33 -8.16
CA HIS A 242 -27.86 14.50 -7.54
C HIS A 242 -27.92 13.88 -6.15
N LEU A 243 -27.41 12.65 -5.99
CA LEU A 243 -27.36 11.97 -4.70
C LEU A 243 -26.65 12.81 -3.63
N ILE A 244 -25.49 13.38 -3.96
CA ILE A 244 -24.67 14.12 -2.98
C ILE A 244 -25.01 15.61 -2.92
N GLY A 245 -25.91 16.08 -3.79
CA GLY A 245 -26.45 17.44 -3.77
C GLY A 245 -25.50 18.53 -4.30
N VAL A 246 -24.63 18.20 -5.26
CA VAL A 246 -23.68 19.15 -5.88
C VAL A 246 -23.94 19.32 -7.37
N ALA A 247 -23.39 20.39 -7.99
CA ALA A 247 -23.46 20.53 -9.44
C ALA A 247 -22.49 19.56 -10.13
N LEU A 248 -22.77 19.19 -11.38
CA LEU A 248 -21.92 18.24 -12.12
C LEU A 248 -20.50 18.78 -12.30
N GLU A 249 -20.38 20.07 -12.57
CA GLU A 249 -19.12 20.80 -12.73
C GLU A 249 -18.29 20.90 -11.46
N ASP A 250 -18.90 20.69 -10.29
CA ASP A 250 -18.22 20.68 -8.99
C ASP A 250 -17.67 19.29 -8.64
N LEU A 251 -17.94 18.26 -9.46
CA LEU A 251 -17.39 16.92 -9.24
C LEU A 251 -15.88 16.90 -9.52
N ASP A 252 -15.12 16.98 -8.45
CA ASP A 252 -13.67 16.84 -8.44
C ASP A 252 -13.21 15.74 -7.47
N MET A 253 -11.89 15.57 -7.40
CA MET A 253 -11.26 14.55 -6.57
C MET A 253 -11.54 14.73 -5.07
N GLN A 254 -11.62 15.98 -4.60
CA GLN A 254 -11.94 16.30 -3.21
C GLN A 254 -13.38 15.91 -2.88
N VAL A 255 -14.33 16.19 -3.78
CA VAL A 255 -15.73 15.78 -3.63
C VAL A 255 -15.86 14.26 -3.60
N PHE A 256 -15.16 13.53 -4.50
CA PHE A 256 -15.18 12.06 -4.48
C PHE A 256 -14.61 11.47 -3.19
N ALA A 257 -13.55 12.06 -2.64
CA ALA A 257 -12.97 11.63 -1.36
C ALA A 257 -13.95 11.84 -0.19
N ALA A 258 -14.69 12.96 -0.20
CA ALA A 258 -15.65 13.34 0.84
C ALA A 258 -16.98 12.57 0.76
N HIS A 259 -17.36 12.07 -0.41
CA HIS A 259 -18.62 11.34 -0.63
C HIS A 259 -18.41 9.95 -1.24
N PRO A 260 -17.72 9.03 -0.54
CA PRO A 260 -17.36 7.76 -1.12
C PRO A 260 -18.56 6.82 -1.29
N LEU A 261 -18.41 5.85 -2.18
CA LEU A 261 -19.35 4.75 -2.38
C LEU A 261 -18.72 3.44 -1.92
N ALA A 262 -19.50 2.53 -1.36
CA ALA A 262 -19.01 1.22 -0.96
C ALA A 262 -19.97 0.08 -1.31
N VAL A 263 -19.41 -1.08 -1.66
CA VAL A 263 -20.16 -2.33 -1.77
C VAL A 263 -20.15 -3.06 -0.43
N ARG A 264 -21.27 -3.69 -0.07
CA ARG A 264 -21.36 -4.49 1.16
C ARG A 264 -21.20 -5.99 0.83
N ILE A 265 -20.13 -6.60 1.33
CA ILE A 265 -19.82 -8.03 1.12
C ILE A 265 -19.57 -8.68 2.48
N GLY A 266 -20.27 -9.77 2.78
CA GLY A 266 -20.07 -10.50 4.05
C GLY A 266 -20.34 -9.65 5.30
N GLY A 267 -21.20 -8.63 5.20
CA GLY A 267 -21.50 -7.70 6.28
C GLY A 267 -20.52 -6.52 6.42
N GLN A 268 -19.39 -6.54 5.72
CA GLN A 268 -18.37 -5.47 5.70
C GLN A 268 -18.55 -4.55 4.48
N TYR A 269 -18.07 -3.32 4.59
CA TYR A 269 -18.11 -2.33 3.51
C TYR A 269 -16.74 -2.22 2.85
N TYR A 270 -16.73 -2.24 1.52
CA TYR A 270 -15.53 -2.09 0.71
C TYR A 270 -15.72 -0.89 -0.21
N VAL A 271 -14.93 0.15 0.01
CA VAL A 271 -15.01 1.38 -0.77
C VAL A 271 -14.66 1.10 -2.23
N ARG A 272 -15.37 1.80 -3.12
CA ARG A 272 -15.14 1.87 -4.57
C ARG A 272 -14.99 3.34 -4.91
N SER A 273 -13.75 3.82 -4.91
CA SER A 273 -13.49 5.24 -5.09
C SER A 273 -13.62 5.63 -6.56
N ILE A 274 -14.35 6.73 -6.80
CA ILE A 274 -14.47 7.35 -8.12
C ILE A 274 -13.18 8.14 -8.39
N GLN A 275 -12.64 7.99 -9.59
CA GLN A 275 -11.45 8.68 -10.06
C GLN A 275 -11.83 9.99 -10.78
N ARG A 276 -12.75 9.92 -11.73
CA ARG A 276 -13.13 11.07 -12.58
C ARG A 276 -14.47 10.90 -13.28
N VAL A 277 -15.02 12.04 -13.72
CA VAL A 277 -16.08 12.12 -14.71
C VAL A 277 -15.48 12.08 -16.12
N ASN A 278 -16.09 11.33 -17.04
CA ASN A 278 -15.74 11.30 -18.45
C ASN A 278 -16.66 12.21 -19.28
N GLU A 279 -16.27 12.52 -20.52
CA GLU A 279 -17.05 13.38 -21.44
C GLU A 279 -18.46 12.84 -21.72
N ASP A 280 -18.63 11.52 -21.68
CA ASP A 280 -19.92 10.83 -21.88
C ASP A 280 -20.74 10.69 -20.58
N LEU A 281 -20.35 11.38 -19.50
CA LEU A 281 -20.95 11.33 -18.16
C LEU A 281 -20.82 9.98 -17.45
N SER A 282 -20.02 9.06 -17.97
CA SER A 282 -19.61 7.88 -17.22
C SER A 282 -18.62 8.24 -16.11
N LEU A 283 -18.57 7.43 -15.07
CA LEU A 283 -17.61 7.54 -13.97
C LEU A 283 -16.52 6.47 -14.10
N SER A 284 -15.25 6.87 -14.05
CA SER A 284 -14.14 5.93 -13.90
C SER A 284 -13.86 5.67 -12.43
N PHE A 285 -13.59 4.42 -12.06
CA PHE A 285 -13.30 3.98 -10.69
C PHE A 285 -11.87 3.45 -10.56
N TYR A 286 -11.31 3.53 -9.35
CA TYR A 286 -10.00 2.92 -9.04
C TYR A 286 -10.04 1.39 -9.03
N CYS A 287 -11.17 0.80 -8.64
CA CYS A 287 -11.40 -0.65 -8.66
C CYS A 287 -12.54 -1.02 -9.62
N ALA A 288 -12.52 -2.27 -10.11
CA ALA A 288 -13.60 -2.80 -10.92
C ALA A 288 -14.97 -2.76 -10.22
N VAL A 289 -16.02 -2.45 -11.01
CA VAL A 289 -17.42 -2.42 -10.60
C VAL A 289 -18.25 -3.16 -11.66
N GLU A 290 -19.13 -4.05 -11.22
CA GLU A 290 -19.96 -4.88 -12.09
C GLU A 290 -21.44 -4.47 -12.10
N ASN A 291 -22.14 -4.83 -13.17
CA ASN A 291 -23.58 -4.65 -13.30
C ASN A 291 -24.34 -5.36 -12.17
N GLY A 292 -25.36 -4.69 -11.64
CA GLY A 292 -26.23 -5.21 -10.58
C GLY A 292 -25.67 -5.07 -9.17
N ILE A 293 -24.43 -4.59 -9.00
CA ILE A 293 -23.90 -4.28 -7.67
C ILE A 293 -24.64 -3.07 -7.10
N VAL A 294 -24.95 -3.15 -5.80
CA VAL A 294 -25.51 -2.04 -5.02
C VAL A 294 -24.37 -1.32 -4.30
N LEU A 295 -24.18 -0.06 -4.66
CA LEU A 295 -23.29 0.87 -4.00
C LEU A 295 -24.06 1.60 -2.90
N THR A 296 -23.54 1.58 -1.69
CA THR A 296 -24.06 2.34 -0.55
C THR A 296 -23.33 3.67 -0.50
N ALA A 297 -24.07 4.77 -0.35
CA ALA A 297 -23.49 6.07 -0.08
C ALA A 297 -22.80 6.04 1.27
N MET A 298 -21.62 6.64 1.36
CA MET A 298 -20.84 6.66 2.58
C MET A 298 -20.38 8.08 2.92
N ARG A 299 -19.92 8.27 4.15
CA ARG A 299 -19.30 9.52 4.61
C ARG A 299 -18.06 9.24 5.46
N PRO A 300 -17.05 10.11 5.45
CA PRO A 300 -15.93 10.01 6.38
C PRO A 300 -16.39 10.17 7.84
N GLY A 301 -15.95 9.25 8.71
CA GLY A 301 -16.03 9.37 10.16
C GLY A 301 -14.74 9.95 10.78
N PRO A 302 -14.51 9.77 12.09
CA PRO A 302 -13.31 10.30 12.74
C PRO A 302 -12.06 9.44 12.45
N LEU A 303 -11.26 9.85 11.45
CA LEU A 303 -10.07 9.12 10.99
C LEU A 303 -9.06 8.81 12.10
N LEU A 304 -8.62 9.82 12.87
CA LEU A 304 -7.59 9.63 13.89
C LEU A 304 -8.08 8.70 15.01
N ALA A 305 -9.34 8.80 15.42
CA ALA A 305 -9.91 7.94 16.44
C ALA A 305 -9.99 6.47 15.97
N ASN A 306 -10.32 6.26 14.68
CA ASN A 306 -10.29 4.94 14.05
C ASN A 306 -8.87 4.34 14.08
N LEU A 307 -7.86 5.11 13.67
CA LEU A 307 -6.46 4.67 13.73
C LEU A 307 -6.04 4.34 15.17
N GLN A 308 -6.34 5.20 16.14
CA GLN A 308 -6.03 4.96 17.55
C GLN A 308 -6.61 3.64 18.06
N ALA A 309 -7.90 3.37 17.78
CA ALA A 309 -8.55 2.14 18.20
C ALA A 309 -7.89 0.87 17.60
N VAL A 310 -7.50 0.92 16.32
CA VAL A 310 -6.82 -0.21 15.66
C VAL A 310 -5.45 -0.47 16.26
N PHE A 311 -4.62 0.56 16.42
CA PHE A 311 -3.29 0.43 17.00
C PHE A 311 -3.33 0.04 18.48
N ASP A 312 -4.32 0.51 19.24
CA ASP A 312 -4.56 0.04 20.61
C ASP A 312 -4.81 -1.48 20.64
N GLY A 313 -5.63 -1.98 19.73
CA GLY A 313 -5.89 -3.41 19.57
C GLY A 313 -4.64 -4.20 19.17
N LEU A 314 -3.87 -3.69 18.20
CA LEU A 314 -2.61 -4.31 17.77
C LEU A 314 -1.62 -4.41 18.94
N ARG A 315 -1.45 -3.34 19.73
CA ARG A 315 -0.56 -3.35 20.91
C ARG A 315 -1.04 -4.30 22.01
N GLN A 316 -2.35 -4.49 22.17
CA GLN A 316 -2.87 -5.48 23.12
C GLN A 316 -2.52 -6.91 22.72
N ARG A 317 -2.46 -7.21 21.41
CA ARG A 317 -2.18 -8.56 20.90
C ARG A 317 -0.69 -8.82 20.69
N LEU A 318 0.06 -7.83 20.21
CA LEU A 318 1.48 -7.95 19.84
C LEU A 318 2.45 -7.38 20.89
N GLY A 319 1.93 -6.64 21.88
CA GLY A 319 2.77 -5.84 22.79
C GLY A 319 3.30 -4.56 22.13
N PRO A 320 4.39 -3.97 22.66
CA PRO A 320 5.03 -2.81 22.06
C PRO A 320 5.45 -3.06 20.61
N LEU A 321 5.12 -2.17 19.68
CA LEU A 321 5.44 -2.35 18.27
C LEU A 321 6.90 -2.04 17.97
N LEU A 322 7.52 -2.88 17.16
CA LEU A 322 8.86 -2.70 16.60
C LEU A 322 8.82 -1.80 15.37
N LEU A 323 7.90 -2.12 14.45
CA LEU A 323 7.74 -1.48 13.16
C LEU A 323 6.30 -1.69 12.71
N THR A 324 5.74 -0.70 12.01
CA THR A 324 4.55 -0.89 11.19
C THR A 324 4.89 -0.51 9.75
N ILE A 325 4.63 -1.38 8.78
CA ILE A 325 4.73 -1.06 7.36
C ILE A 325 3.33 -0.69 6.88
N GLY A 326 3.13 0.55 6.44
CA GLY A 326 1.82 1.11 6.11
C GLY A 326 1.66 1.48 4.63
N CYS A 327 0.53 1.07 4.06
CA CYS A 327 -0.03 1.53 2.79
C CYS A 327 -1.25 2.40 3.12
N ASP A 328 -1.14 3.71 2.97
CA ASP A 328 -2.18 4.68 3.35
C ASP A 328 -2.74 5.37 2.11
N CYS A 329 -4.00 5.11 1.77
CA CYS A 329 -4.60 5.65 0.55
C CYS A 329 -4.38 7.17 0.39
N PHE A 330 -3.97 7.63 -0.78
CA PHE A 330 -3.78 9.06 -1.04
C PHE A 330 -5.07 9.88 -0.82
N LEU A 331 -6.25 9.28 -1.02
CA LEU A 331 -7.54 9.90 -0.72
C LEU A 331 -7.73 10.17 0.78
N ARG A 332 -7.20 9.30 1.66
CA ARG A 332 -7.19 9.54 3.11
C ARG A 332 -6.23 10.67 3.45
N ARG A 333 -5.05 10.68 2.82
CA ARG A 333 -4.06 11.75 2.99
C ARG A 333 -4.64 13.11 2.60
N MET A 334 -5.37 13.17 1.49
CA MET A 334 -6.05 14.38 1.02
C MET A 334 -7.16 14.85 1.96
N GLU A 335 -7.95 13.93 2.51
CA GLU A 335 -8.93 14.25 3.56
C GLU A 335 -8.26 14.92 4.78
N ILE A 336 -7.13 14.36 5.23
CA ILE A 336 -6.36 14.89 6.36
C ILE A 336 -5.81 16.28 6.05
N GLU A 337 -5.29 16.49 4.83
CA GLU A 337 -4.77 17.78 4.36
C GLU A 337 -5.87 18.84 4.25
N GLY A 338 -7.10 18.46 3.89
CA GLY A 338 -8.25 19.36 3.82
C GLY A 338 -8.85 19.75 5.18
N ALA A 339 -8.55 19.01 6.25
CA ALA A 339 -9.18 19.18 7.57
C ALA A 339 -8.24 19.75 8.65
N ASP A 340 -7.10 20.34 8.28
CA ASP A 340 -6.04 20.83 9.20
C ASP A 340 -5.52 19.76 10.18
N GLY A 341 -5.68 18.47 9.87
CA GLY A 341 -5.38 17.34 10.76
C GLY A 341 -3.99 16.72 10.58
N VAL A 342 -3.19 17.24 9.65
CA VAL A 342 -1.93 16.63 9.17
C VAL A 342 -0.95 16.36 10.30
N GLU A 343 -0.70 17.34 11.18
CA GLU A 343 0.29 17.21 12.25
C GLU A 343 -0.13 16.15 13.28
N SER A 344 -1.41 16.14 13.67
CA SER A 344 -1.91 15.16 14.65
C SER A 344 -1.83 13.73 14.14
N VAL A 345 -2.13 13.50 12.86
CA VAL A 345 -2.00 12.17 12.26
C VAL A 345 -0.53 11.81 12.05
N ALA A 346 0.31 12.74 11.58
CA ALA A 346 1.75 12.50 11.42
C ALA A 346 2.42 12.11 12.75
N ASP A 347 2.13 12.85 13.83
CA ASP A 347 2.62 12.58 15.17
C ASP A 347 2.16 11.20 15.67
N PHE A 348 0.92 10.85 15.39
CA PHE A 348 0.38 9.53 15.72
C PHE A 348 1.13 8.43 14.96
N LEU A 349 1.26 8.51 13.64
CA LEU A 349 2.00 7.53 12.83
C LEU A 349 3.45 7.36 13.30
N ARG A 350 4.13 8.47 13.60
CA ARG A 350 5.48 8.47 14.19
C ARG A 350 5.51 7.71 15.52
N SER A 351 4.55 7.98 16.41
CA SER A 351 4.45 7.30 17.72
C SER A 351 4.23 5.80 17.60
N GLN A 352 3.66 5.34 16.47
CA GLN A 352 3.40 3.92 16.19
C GLN A 352 4.48 3.24 15.33
N GLN A 353 5.62 3.92 15.11
CA GLN A 353 6.74 3.41 14.30
C GLN A 353 6.31 3.03 12.87
N VAL A 354 5.42 3.83 12.28
CA VAL A 354 4.96 3.60 10.91
C VAL A 354 5.99 4.10 9.91
N ILE A 355 6.38 3.22 8.99
CA ILE A 355 7.10 3.53 7.75
C ILE A 355 6.25 3.04 6.60
N GLY A 356 6.20 3.78 5.50
CA GLY A 356 5.24 3.45 4.47
C GLY A 356 5.13 4.51 3.41
N PHE A 357 4.00 4.48 2.72
CA PHE A 357 3.75 5.38 1.61
C PHE A 357 2.26 5.60 1.38
N ASN A 358 1.97 6.69 0.67
CA ASN A 358 0.66 6.99 0.16
C ASN A 358 0.44 6.30 -1.18
N THR A 359 -0.64 5.53 -1.27
CA THR A 359 -0.92 4.57 -2.34
C THR A 359 -2.06 5.04 -3.23
N TYR A 360 -2.13 4.56 -4.48
CA TYR A 360 -3.33 4.71 -5.33
C TYR A 360 -4.40 3.63 -5.10
N GLY A 361 -4.01 2.59 -4.39
CA GLY A 361 -4.90 1.52 -3.96
C GLY A 361 -4.19 0.62 -2.96
N GLU A 362 -4.95 -0.04 -2.12
CA GLU A 362 -4.44 -0.91 -1.08
C GLU A 362 -4.92 -2.34 -1.32
N GLN A 363 -4.17 -3.29 -0.78
CA GLN A 363 -4.40 -4.70 -1.06
C GLN A 363 -4.47 -5.44 0.27
N PHE A 364 -5.51 -6.24 0.45
CA PHE A 364 -5.66 -7.05 1.66
C PHE A 364 -6.25 -8.41 1.31
N ASN A 365 -5.49 -9.48 1.54
CA ASN A 365 -5.87 -10.87 1.29
C ASN A 365 -6.47 -11.12 -0.12
N GLY A 366 -5.87 -10.50 -1.15
CA GLY A 366 -6.25 -10.68 -2.56
C GLY A 366 -7.32 -9.72 -3.06
N MET A 367 -7.81 -8.82 -2.20
CA MET A 367 -8.77 -7.79 -2.59
C MET A 367 -8.06 -6.46 -2.82
N HIS A 368 -8.41 -5.79 -3.91
CA HIS A 368 -8.06 -4.39 -4.15
C HIS A 368 -9.12 -3.48 -3.50
N ILE A 369 -8.68 -2.61 -2.60
CA ILE A 369 -9.52 -1.75 -1.77
C ILE A 369 -8.98 -0.32 -1.78
N ASN A 370 -9.85 0.67 -1.55
CA ASN A 370 -9.47 2.08 -1.51
C ASN A 370 -9.90 2.72 -0.19
N GLN A 371 -9.35 3.90 0.10
CA GLN A 371 -9.64 4.68 1.31
C GLN A 371 -9.43 3.89 2.61
N THR A 372 -8.43 3.02 2.59
CA THR A 372 -8.00 2.25 3.75
C THR A 372 -6.58 2.63 4.19
N PHE A 373 -6.30 2.36 5.46
CA PHE A 373 -4.93 2.18 5.92
C PHE A 373 -4.72 0.68 6.08
N THR A 374 -3.82 0.12 5.29
CA THR A 374 -3.55 -1.32 5.25
C THR A 374 -2.08 -1.55 5.53
N GLY A 375 -1.73 -2.57 6.31
CA GLY A 375 -0.35 -2.75 6.72
C GLY A 375 -0.07 -4.02 7.48
N VAL A 376 1.16 -4.12 7.95
CA VAL A 376 1.58 -5.12 8.93
C VAL A 376 2.22 -4.42 10.12
N ALA A 377 1.77 -4.78 11.32
CA ALA A 377 2.41 -4.39 12.56
C ALA A 377 3.24 -5.56 13.08
N ILE A 378 4.49 -5.28 13.45
CA ILE A 378 5.43 -6.27 13.98
C ILE A 378 5.69 -5.93 15.44
N GLY A 379 5.48 -6.90 16.34
CA GLY A 379 5.74 -6.76 17.76
C GLY A 379 7.23 -6.80 18.08
N ARG A 380 7.64 -6.09 19.13
CA ARG A 380 8.97 -6.26 19.72
C ARG A 380 9.07 -7.66 20.32
N PRO A 381 10.24 -8.32 20.26
CA PRO A 381 10.42 -9.59 20.94
C PRO A 381 10.04 -9.42 22.41
N GLY A 382 9.13 -10.26 22.89
CA GLY A 382 8.80 -10.29 24.32
C GLY A 382 10.09 -10.47 25.12
N ARG A 383 10.30 -9.64 26.16
CA ARG A 383 11.38 -9.86 27.13
C ARG A 383 11.02 -11.09 27.97
N GLY A 384 11.13 -12.27 27.37
CA GLY A 384 10.96 -13.58 28.00
C GLY A 384 12.25 -14.07 28.62
#